data_AF-A0AA41VFE8-F1
#
_entry.id   AF-A0AA41VFE8-F1
#
_cell.length_a   1.000
_cell.length_b   1.000
_cell.length_c   1.000
_cell.angle_alpha   90.00
_cell.angle_beta   90.00
_cell.angle_gamma   90.00
#
_symmetry.space_group_name_H-M   'P 1'
#
loop_
_entity.id
_entity.type
_entity.pdbx_description
1 polymer ?
#
loop_
_entity_poly.entity_id
_entity_poly.type
_entity_poly.pdbx_seq_one_letter_code
_entity_poly.pdbx_strand_id
1 'polypeptide(L)'
;MVPSLPTNSFGNVLGVPAASIVMNNKGDGENDQYNYPNLVGEVRVSIKKVDANYVKLAQTTDAQLVAFEAMIQASTSGQAVMLNFCSWCKFPLYETDFGWGKPTWVSTAALAMKNMVMLMDTSSGG
;
A
#
# COMPACT_ATOMS: atom_id res chain seq x y z
N MET A 1 14.18 -5.38 9.00
CA MET A 1 15.58 -4.99 9.29
C MET A 1 16.15 -5.94 10.32
N VAL A 2 17.44 -6.18 10.27
CA VAL A 2 18.15 -6.95 11.30
C VAL A 2 19.30 -6.07 11.82
N PRO A 3 19.27 -5.65 13.10
CA PRO A 3 18.20 -5.88 14.09
C PRO A 3 16.90 -5.12 13.76
N SER A 4 15.82 -5.43 14.48
CA SER A 4 14.57 -4.68 14.40
C SER A 4 14.75 -3.25 14.88
N LEU A 5 13.94 -2.33 14.37
CA LEU A 5 13.93 -0.95 14.85
C LEU A 5 13.45 -0.88 16.31
N PRO A 6 13.92 0.10 17.09
CA PRO A 6 13.35 0.38 18.41
C PRO A 6 11.84 0.65 18.34
N THR A 7 11.09 0.24 19.37
CA THR A 7 9.64 0.43 19.46
C THR A 7 9.20 1.88 19.21
N ASN A 8 9.97 2.85 19.73
CA ASN A 8 9.67 4.27 19.63
C ASN A 8 10.59 4.97 18.61
N SER A 9 10.65 4.44 17.39
CA SER A 9 11.41 5.05 16.30
C SER A 9 10.62 6.20 15.67
N PHE A 10 11.30 7.31 15.36
CA PHE A 10 10.73 8.43 14.62
C PHE A 10 11.40 8.55 13.25
N GLY A 11 10.60 8.66 12.19
CA GLY A 11 11.07 8.75 10.81
C GLY A 11 10.24 7.91 9.85
N ASN A 12 10.69 7.83 8.60
CA ASN A 12 10.01 7.07 7.56
C ASN A 12 10.52 5.63 7.50
N VAL A 13 9.60 4.68 7.56
CA VAL A 13 9.86 3.25 7.37
C VAL A 13 8.83 2.72 6.38
N LEU A 14 9.02 3.08 5.11
CA LEU A 14 8.08 2.80 4.03
C LEU A 14 8.74 1.90 2.98
N GLY A 15 8.03 0.87 2.56
CA GLY A 15 8.31 0.12 1.34
C GLY A 15 7.05 0.10 0.49
N VAL A 16 7.22 0.10 -0.84
CA VAL A 16 6.10 0.11 -1.80
C VAL A 16 6.09 -1.20 -2.57
N PRO A 17 5.62 -2.32 -1.96
CA PRO A 17 5.43 -3.55 -2.71
C PRO A 17 4.33 -3.35 -3.75
N ALA A 18 4.62 -3.77 -4.99
CA ALA A 18 3.69 -3.66 -6.10
C ALA A 18 3.39 -5.04 -6.68
N ALA A 19 2.17 -5.21 -7.17
CA ALA A 19 1.73 -6.35 -7.96
C ALA A 19 1.08 -5.81 -9.23
N SER A 20 1.32 -6.48 -10.36
CA SER A 20 0.71 -6.15 -11.64
C SER A 20 -0.07 -7.34 -12.18
N ILE A 21 -1.17 -7.04 -12.86
CA ILE A 21 -1.94 -8.03 -13.61
C ILE A 21 -2.19 -7.47 -15.01
N VAL A 22 -2.13 -8.34 -16.01
CA VAL A 22 -2.47 -7.99 -17.39
C VAL A 22 -3.98 -8.18 -17.55
N MET A 23 -4.69 -7.10 -17.86
CA MET A 23 -6.10 -7.16 -18.21
C MET A 23 -6.20 -7.54 -19.69
N ASN A 24 -6.68 -8.73 -20.01
CA ASN A 24 -6.97 -9.11 -21.38
C ASN A 24 -8.32 -8.52 -21.79
N ASN A 25 -8.33 -7.39 -22.47
CA ASN A 25 -9.54 -6.82 -23.10
C ASN A 25 -9.91 -7.58 -24.39
N LYS A 26 -10.00 -8.91 -24.34
CA LYS A 26 -10.63 -9.66 -25.42
C LYS A 26 -12.14 -9.49 -25.23
N GLY A 27 -12.77 -8.75 -26.12
CA GLY A 27 -14.19 -8.37 -26.08
C GLY A 27 -15.14 -9.54 -26.38
N ASP A 28 -14.90 -10.68 -25.77
CA ASP A 28 -15.62 -11.93 -25.96
C ASP A 28 -16.35 -12.11 -24.63
N GLY A 29 -17.63 -11.73 -24.60
CA GLY A 29 -18.46 -11.65 -23.39
C GLY A 29 -18.76 -12.96 -22.66
N GLU A 30 -17.83 -13.91 -22.63
CA GLU A 30 -17.90 -15.16 -21.88
C GLU A 30 -16.79 -15.20 -20.82
N ASN A 31 -17.21 -14.96 -19.58
CA ASN A 31 -16.49 -15.33 -18.36
C ASN A 31 -15.13 -14.66 -18.15
N ASP A 32 -15.11 -13.32 -18.13
CA ASP A 32 -14.16 -12.57 -17.30
C ASP A 32 -14.45 -12.87 -15.83
N GLN A 33 -14.14 -14.10 -15.40
CA GLN A 33 -14.02 -14.41 -13.98
C GLN A 33 -12.84 -13.57 -13.51
N TYR A 34 -13.14 -12.36 -13.05
CA TYR A 34 -12.17 -11.45 -12.46
C TYR A 34 -11.29 -12.27 -11.54
N ASN A 35 -10.02 -12.36 -11.90
CA ASN A 35 -9.09 -13.23 -11.21
C ASN A 35 -8.61 -12.57 -9.91
N TYR A 36 -9.57 -12.06 -9.12
CA TYR A 36 -9.35 -11.44 -7.82
C TYR A 36 -8.60 -12.38 -6.88
N PRO A 37 -8.88 -13.70 -6.83
CA PRO A 37 -8.08 -14.61 -6.01
C PRO A 37 -6.60 -14.60 -6.42
N ASN A 38 -6.27 -14.57 -7.72
CA ASN A 38 -4.87 -14.46 -8.15
C ASN A 38 -4.29 -13.09 -7.85
N LEU A 39 -5.04 -12.00 -8.00
CA LEU A 39 -4.56 -10.66 -7.64
C LEU A 39 -4.23 -10.55 -6.14
N VAL A 40 -5.10 -11.07 -5.27
CA VAL A 40 -4.85 -11.12 -3.83
C VAL A 40 -3.61 -11.98 -3.54
N GLY A 41 -3.44 -13.09 -4.28
CA GLY A 41 -2.24 -13.90 -4.26
C GLY A 41 -0.97 -13.09 -4.57
N GLU A 42 -0.97 -12.37 -5.69
CA GLU A 42 0.15 -11.54 -6.13
C GLU A 42 0.48 -10.41 -5.15
N VAL A 43 -0.54 -9.73 -4.61
CA VAL A 43 -0.35 -8.71 -3.55
C VAL A 43 0.26 -9.34 -2.30
N ARG A 44 -0.19 -10.52 -1.89
CA ARG A 44 0.37 -11.21 -0.73
C ARG A 44 1.82 -11.63 -0.97
N VAL A 45 2.14 -12.10 -2.17
CA VAL A 45 3.50 -12.46 -2.58
C VAL A 45 4.40 -11.22 -2.59
N SER A 46 3.94 -10.09 -3.15
CA SER A 46 4.73 -8.86 -3.20
C SER A 46 5.03 -8.31 -1.81
N ILE A 47 4.06 -8.31 -0.89
CA ILE A 47 4.27 -7.92 0.51
C ILE A 47 5.28 -8.87 1.19
N LYS A 48 5.17 -10.19 0.98
CA LYS A 48 6.11 -11.17 1.55
C LYS A 48 7.55 -10.99 1.07
N LYS A 49 7.77 -10.45 -0.13
CA LYS A 49 9.10 -10.13 -0.67
C LYS A 49 9.78 -8.96 0.04
N VAL A 50 9.05 -8.18 0.84
CA VAL A 50 9.62 -7.11 1.69
C VAL A 50 10.25 -7.74 2.93
N ASP A 51 11.43 -8.33 2.75
CA ASP A 51 12.21 -8.99 3.79
C ASP A 51 13.46 -8.19 4.20
N ALA A 52 14.34 -8.79 5.03
CA ALA A 52 15.57 -8.14 5.47
C ALA A 52 16.54 -7.82 4.31
N ASN A 53 16.58 -8.65 3.27
CA ASN A 53 17.43 -8.44 2.10
C ASN A 53 16.88 -7.30 1.24
N TYR A 54 15.56 -7.27 1.04
CA TYR A 54 14.88 -6.15 0.38
C TYR A 54 15.18 -4.83 1.08
N VAL A 55 15.07 -4.77 2.41
CA VAL A 55 15.37 -3.54 3.16
C VAL A 55 16.84 -3.17 3.08
N LYS A 56 17.75 -4.15 3.15
CA LYS A 56 19.19 -3.88 2.96
C LYS A 56 19.44 -3.27 1.57
N LEU A 57 18.85 -3.83 0.52
CA LEU A 57 18.95 -3.31 -0.84
C LEU A 57 18.40 -1.88 -0.93
N ALA A 58 17.27 -1.60 -0.28
CA ALA A 58 16.66 -0.27 -0.18
C ALA A 58 17.61 0.77 0.43
N GLN A 59 18.38 0.37 1.44
CA GLN A 59 19.28 1.26 2.17
C GLN A 59 20.59 1.51 1.41
N THR A 60 20.98 0.60 0.52
CA THR A 60 22.27 0.66 -0.17
C THR A 60 22.18 1.05 -1.64
N THR A 61 20.96 1.13 -2.20
CA THR A 61 20.74 1.40 -3.63
C THR A 61 19.48 2.20 -3.86
N ASP A 62 19.42 2.89 -5.00
CA ASP A 62 18.22 3.60 -5.46
C ASP A 62 17.26 2.71 -6.27
N ALA A 63 17.46 1.39 -6.26
CA ALA A 63 16.69 0.46 -7.09
C ALA A 63 15.17 0.59 -6.88
N GLN A 64 14.74 0.91 -5.66
CA GLN A 64 13.34 1.14 -5.34
C GLN A 64 12.81 2.45 -5.91
N LEU A 65 13.60 3.53 -5.84
CA LEU A 65 13.24 4.81 -6.42
C LEU A 65 13.11 4.69 -7.94
N VAL A 66 14.08 4.04 -8.59
CA VAL A 66 14.04 3.79 -10.04
C VAL A 66 12.82 2.96 -10.43
N ALA A 67 12.50 1.90 -9.66
CA ALA A 67 11.31 1.09 -9.92
C ALA A 67 10.01 1.89 -9.72
N PHE A 68 9.96 2.76 -8.69
CA PHE A 68 8.81 3.62 -8.43
C PHE A 68 8.61 4.67 -9.52
N GLU A 69 9.68 5.30 -9.99
CA GLU A 69 9.65 6.23 -11.12
C GLU A 69 9.14 5.54 -12.40
N ALA A 70 9.61 4.33 -12.69
CA ALA A 70 9.12 3.55 -13.83
C ALA A 70 7.62 3.23 -13.72
N MET A 71 7.12 2.91 -12.52
CA MET A 71 5.68 2.69 -12.29
C MET A 71 4.87 3.97 -12.49
N ILE A 72 5.35 5.11 -12.00
CA ILE A 72 4.71 6.42 -12.24
C ILE A 72 4.68 6.71 -13.74
N GLN A 73 5.81 6.55 -14.43
CA GLN A 73 5.91 6.80 -15.87
C GLN A 73 4.91 5.95 -16.66
N ALA A 74 4.84 4.64 -16.37
CA ALA A 74 3.88 3.73 -16.99
C ALA A 74 2.43 4.16 -16.72
N SER A 75 2.14 4.69 -15.53
CA SER A 75 0.81 5.21 -15.21
C SER A 75 0.51 6.52 -15.95
N THR A 76 1.47 7.44 -16.05
CA THR A 76 1.28 8.74 -16.70
C THR A 76 1.24 8.65 -18.22
N SER A 77 1.93 7.65 -18.80
CA SER A 77 1.90 7.37 -20.24
C SER A 77 0.64 6.60 -20.68
N GLY A 78 -0.18 6.16 -19.72
CA GLY A 78 -1.37 5.35 -19.98
C GLY A 78 -1.09 3.87 -20.28
N GLN A 79 0.17 3.43 -20.14
CA GLN A 79 0.55 2.01 -20.31
C GLN A 79 0.03 1.12 -19.19
N ALA A 80 -0.19 1.68 -18.00
CA ALA A 80 -0.73 0.98 -16.84
C ALA A 80 -1.74 1.86 -16.09
N VAL A 81 -2.68 1.22 -15.38
CA VAL A 81 -3.51 1.90 -14.39
C VAL A 81 -2.95 1.58 -13.00
N MET A 82 -2.49 2.61 -12.29
CA MET A 82 -2.02 2.47 -10.92
C MET A 82 -3.18 2.64 -9.93
N LEU A 83 -3.33 1.66 -9.04
CA LEU A 83 -4.20 1.72 -7.86
C LEU A 83 -3.33 1.74 -6.61
N ASN A 84 -3.50 2.76 -5.77
CA ASN A 84 -2.69 2.97 -4.57
C ASN A 84 -3.49 2.60 -3.34
N PHE A 85 -2.88 1.85 -2.43
CA PHE A 85 -3.48 1.46 -1.16
C PHE A 85 -2.56 1.87 -0.01
N CYS A 86 -3.13 2.53 1.00
CA CYS A 86 -2.44 2.83 2.25
C CYS A 86 -3.33 2.40 3.42
N SER A 87 -2.75 1.80 4.46
CA SER A 87 -3.49 1.32 5.62
C SER A 87 -3.05 2.04 6.89
N TRP A 88 -4.02 2.60 7.60
CA TRP A 88 -3.89 3.14 8.95
C TRP A 88 -4.50 2.23 10.02
N CYS A 89 -4.88 0.99 9.67
CA CYS A 89 -5.56 -0.01 10.51
C CYS A 89 -4.74 -0.56 11.71
N LYS A 90 -3.61 0.06 12.04
CA LYS A 90 -2.76 -0.32 13.18
C LYS A 90 -2.26 0.90 13.95
N PHE A 91 -2.70 2.09 13.55
CA PHE A 91 -2.45 3.28 14.33
C PHE A 91 -3.49 3.37 15.44
N PRO A 92 -3.08 3.68 16.68
CA PRO A 92 -3.98 3.75 17.84
C PRO A 92 -4.80 5.06 17.85
N LEU A 93 -5.39 5.43 16.71
CA LEU A 93 -6.04 6.73 16.52
C LEU A 93 -7.26 6.88 17.44
N TYR A 94 -8.08 5.83 17.57
CA TYR A 94 -9.24 5.82 18.47
C TYR A 94 -8.87 5.71 19.96
N GLU A 95 -7.62 5.37 20.28
CA GLU A 95 -7.13 5.33 21.67
C GLU A 95 -6.60 6.68 22.14
N THR A 96 -6.48 7.66 21.24
CA THR A 96 -5.92 8.96 21.54
C THR A 96 -6.92 9.81 22.33
N ASP A 97 -6.58 10.19 23.56
CA ASP A 97 -7.39 11.09 24.40
C ASP A 97 -6.52 12.25 24.90
N PHE A 98 -6.91 13.47 24.55
CA PHE A 98 -6.21 14.70 24.95
C PHE A 98 -6.85 15.38 26.17
N GLY A 99 -7.81 14.71 26.85
CA GLY A 99 -8.57 15.23 27.98
C GLY A 99 -10.03 15.56 27.67
N TRP A 100 -10.48 15.35 26.43
CA TRP A 100 -11.86 15.58 25.98
C TRP A 100 -12.59 14.30 25.58
N GLY A 101 -11.98 13.14 25.83
CA GLY A 101 -12.49 11.84 25.40
C GLY A 101 -11.92 11.40 24.06
N LYS A 102 -12.15 10.12 23.75
CA LYS A 102 -11.69 9.46 22.53
C LYS A 102 -12.48 9.93 21.29
N PRO A 103 -11.88 9.93 20.08
CA PRO A 103 -12.56 10.28 18.85
C PRO A 103 -13.77 9.38 18.59
N THR A 104 -14.90 9.98 18.21
CA THR A 104 -16.04 9.21 17.69
C THR A 104 -15.80 8.71 16.27
N TRP A 105 -15.05 9.48 15.48
CA TRP A 105 -14.72 9.18 14.09
C TRP A 105 -13.34 9.75 13.74
N VAL A 106 -12.59 8.99 12.95
CA VAL A 106 -11.30 9.38 12.39
C VAL A 106 -11.39 9.21 10.88
N SER A 107 -10.82 10.14 10.11
CA SER A 107 -10.69 10.09 8.65
C SER A 107 -9.48 10.87 8.18
N THR A 108 -9.05 10.63 6.95
CA THR A 108 -8.14 11.55 6.25
C THR A 108 -8.91 12.77 5.75
N ALA A 109 -8.19 13.86 5.51
CA ALA A 109 -8.68 14.93 4.64
C ALA A 109 -8.82 14.43 3.19
N ALA A 110 -9.42 15.24 2.33
CA ALA A 110 -9.50 14.95 0.91
C ALA A 110 -8.09 14.79 0.32
N LEU A 111 -7.84 13.62 -0.28
CA LEU A 111 -6.57 13.32 -0.93
C LEU A 111 -6.65 13.73 -2.40
N ALA A 112 -5.75 14.62 -2.83
CA ALA A 112 -5.66 15.06 -4.22
C ALA A 112 -4.90 14.05 -5.12
N MET A 113 -5.04 12.75 -4.83
CA MET A 113 -4.39 11.67 -5.57
C MET A 113 -5.44 10.75 -6.18
N LYS A 114 -5.44 10.66 -7.51
CA LYS A 114 -6.33 9.75 -8.24
C LYS A 114 -6.01 8.30 -7.87
N ASN A 115 -7.05 7.46 -7.80
CA ASN A 115 -6.95 6.03 -7.53
C ASN A 115 -6.25 5.69 -6.20
N MET A 116 -6.41 6.52 -5.17
CA MET A 116 -5.92 6.23 -3.82
C MET A 116 -7.04 5.71 -2.92
N VAL A 117 -6.78 4.60 -2.24
CA VAL A 117 -7.65 3.97 -1.26
C VAL A 117 -6.97 3.99 0.11
N MET A 118 -7.63 4.58 1.09
CA MET A 118 -7.21 4.57 2.49
C MET A 118 -8.01 3.51 3.24
N LEU A 119 -7.31 2.55 3.85
CA LEU A 119 -7.90 1.57 4.75
C LEU A 119 -7.73 2.08 6.17
N MET A 120 -8.82 2.20 6.92
CA MET A 120 -8.76 2.62 8.32
C MET A 120 -9.73 1.84 9.16
N ASP A 121 -9.43 1.73 10.46
CA ASP A 121 -10.30 1.07 11.41
C ASP A 121 -11.52 1.93 11.74
N THR A 122 -12.53 1.27 12.31
CA THR A 122 -13.66 1.93 12.95
C THR A 122 -13.42 2.00 14.47
N SER A 123 -14.22 2.78 15.18
CA SER A 123 -14.18 2.84 16.65
C SER A 123 -14.51 1.50 17.32
N SER A 124 -15.20 0.59 16.63
CA SER A 124 -15.45 -0.78 17.10
C SER A 124 -14.36 -1.78 16.70
N GLY A 125 -13.27 -1.34 16.08
CA GLY A 125 -12.24 -2.19 15.49
C GLY A 125 -12.61 -2.69 14.09
N GLY A 126 -11.71 -3.50 13.51
CA GLY A 126 -11.78 -4.05 12.16
C GLY A 126 -10.82 -5.22 11.99
#